data_AF-A0A847XPE5-F1
#
_entry.id   AF-A0A847XPE5-F1
#
_cell.length_a   1.000
_cell.length_b   1.000
_cell.length_c   1.000
_cell.angle_alpha   90.00
_cell.angle_beta   90.00
_cell.angle_gamma   90.00
#
_symmetry.space_group_name_H-M   'P 1'
#
loop_
_entity.id
_entity.type
_entity.pdbx_description
1 polymer ?
#
loop_
_entity_poly.entity_id
_entity_poly.type
_entity_poly.pdbx_seq_one_letter_code
_entity_poly.pdbx_strand_id
1 'polypeptide(L)' 'KGAAKSIRKQEFSPGEFPTVHDGVRGMKFIHAAVNSSKNGNVWTKL' A
#
# COMPACT_ATOMS: atom_id res chain seq x y z
N LYS A 1 -12.63 16.87 -1.64
CA LYS A 1 -11.16 16.79 -1.88
C LYS A 1 -10.70 15.40 -1.43
N GLY A 2 -9.69 14.80 -2.07
CA GLY A 2 -9.25 13.44 -1.75
C GLY A 2 -10.10 12.31 -2.37
N ALA A 3 -10.08 11.12 -1.78
CA ALA A 3 -10.64 9.86 -2.34
C ALA A 3 -12.12 9.95 -2.79
N ALA A 4 -12.91 10.83 -2.17
CA ALA A 4 -14.31 11.07 -2.56
C ALA A 4 -14.46 11.57 -4.01
N LYS A 5 -13.45 12.26 -4.58
CA LYS A 5 -13.44 12.66 -6.00
C LYS A 5 -13.29 11.47 -6.94
N SER A 6 -12.46 10.49 -6.57
CA SER A 6 -12.23 9.26 -7.35
C SER A 6 -13.51 8.43 -7.44
N ILE A 7 -14.25 8.32 -6.33
CA ILE A 7 -15.52 7.60 -6.26
C ILE A 7 -16.58 8.29 -7.12
N ARG A 8 -16.56 9.62 -7.19
CA ARG A 8 -17.49 10.45 -7.96
C ARG A 8 -17.09 10.67 -9.42
N LYS A 9 -16.04 9.97 -9.91
CA LYS A 9 -15.49 10.11 -11.28
C LYS A 9 -15.11 11.56 -11.65
N GLN A 10 -14.72 12.36 -10.67
CA GLN A 10 -14.24 13.72 -10.89
C GLN A 10 -12.74 13.70 -11.20
N GLU A 11 -12.24 14.69 -11.94
CA GLU A 11 -10.79 14.87 -12.10
C GLU A 11 -10.12 15.04 -10.74
N PHE A 12 -9.07 14.25 -10.51
CA PHE A 12 -8.21 14.31 -9.35
C PHE A 12 -6.75 14.30 -9.79
N SER A 13 -5.89 14.92 -9.00
CA SER A 13 -4.46 14.90 -9.31
C SER A 13 -3.88 13.53 -8.95
N PRO A 14 -2.99 12.95 -9.78
CA PRO A 14 -2.18 11.81 -9.39
C PRO A 14 -1.49 12.10 -8.05
N GLY A 15 -1.66 11.22 -7.06
CA GLY A 15 -1.08 11.37 -5.70
C GLY A 15 -1.92 12.16 -4.69
N GLU A 16 -3.13 12.62 -5.04
CA GLU A 16 -4.02 13.35 -4.09
C GLU A 16 -4.51 12.47 -2.92
N PHE A 17 -4.44 11.14 -3.06
CA PHE A 17 -4.72 10.12 -2.04
C PHE A 17 -4.08 8.79 -2.46
N PRO A 18 -3.74 7.91 -1.50
CA PRO A 18 -3.22 6.58 -1.82
C PRO A 18 -4.25 5.76 -2.60
N THR A 19 -3.77 5.02 -3.59
CA THR A 19 -4.59 4.10 -4.38
C THR A 19 -4.70 2.74 -3.70
N VAL A 20 -5.60 1.88 -4.20
CA VAL A 20 -5.67 0.47 -3.75
C VAL A 20 -4.34 -0.24 -3.97
N HIS A 21 -3.62 0.07 -5.05
CA HIS A 21 -2.29 -0.51 -5.32
C HIS A 21 -1.26 -0.12 -4.27
N ASP A 22 -1.32 1.09 -3.73
CA ASP A 22 -0.46 1.53 -2.63
C ASP A 22 -0.80 0.77 -1.35
N GLY A 23 -2.09 0.54 -1.08
CA GLY A 23 -2.55 -0.29 0.02
C GLY A 23 -2.06 -1.75 -0.05
N VAL A 24 -2.18 -2.38 -1.22
CA VAL A 24 -1.67 -3.76 -1.44
C VAL A 24 -0.16 -3.83 -1.23
N ARG A 25 0.59 -2.82 -1.68
CA ARG A 25 2.05 -2.75 -1.47
C ARG A 25 2.40 -2.65 0.02
N GLY A 26 1.68 -1.82 0.77
CA GLY A 26 1.84 -1.71 2.22
C GLY A 26 1.54 -3.01 2.95
N MET A 27 0.49 -3.71 2.55
CA MET A 27 0.14 -5.02 3.14
C MET A 27 1.21 -6.09 2.85
N LYS A 28 1.76 -6.12 1.64
CA LYS A 28 2.89 -7.00 1.30
C LYS A 28 4.12 -6.71 2.15
N PHE A 29 4.41 -5.43 2.39
CA PHE A 29 5.49 -5.03 3.29
C PHE A 29 5.31 -5.53 4.71
N ILE A 30 4.12 -5.31 5.29
CA ILE A 30 3.81 -5.78 6.66
C ILE A 30 3.95 -7.30 6.74
N HIS A 31 3.42 -8.03 5.76
CA HIS A 31 3.52 -9.48 5.71
C HIS A 31 4.98 -9.97 5.62
N ALA A 32 5.78 -9.37 4.74
CA ALA A 32 7.20 -9.68 4.58
C ALA A 32 8.01 -9.41 5.86
N ALA A 33 7.74 -8.31 6.56
CA ALA A 33 8.41 -7.97 7.80
C ALA A 33 8.10 -8.97 8.93
N VAL A 34 6.82 -9.33 9.10
CA VAL A 34 6.41 -10.34 10.09
C VAL A 34 7.02 -11.70 9.77
N ASN A 35 7.02 -12.10 8.49
CA ASN A 35 7.61 -13.37 8.08
C ASN A 35 9.13 -13.39 8.29
N SER A 36 9.83 -12.30 7.95
CA SER A 36 11.27 -12.13 8.23
C SER A 36 11.56 -12.28 9.72
N SER A 37 10.78 -11.60 10.57
CA SER A 37 10.95 -11.66 12.03
C SER A 37 10.77 -13.07 12.58
N LYS A 38 9.73 -13.79 12.13
CA LYS A 38 9.49 -15.19 12.52
C LYS A 38 10.61 -16.15 12.12
N ASN A 39 11.29 -15.85 11.01
CA ASN A 39 12.38 -16.68 10.47
C ASN A 39 13.77 -16.23 10.93
N GLY A 40 13.87 -15.45 12.00
CA GLY A 40 15.15 -15.01 12.55
C GLY A 40 15.74 -13.77 11.88
N ASN A 41 14.89 -12.84 11.45
CA ASN A 41 15.26 -11.56 10.83
C ASN A 41 16.04 -11.70 9.52
N VAL A 42 15.72 -12.73 8.73
CA VAL A 42 16.35 -12.98 7.43
C VAL A 42 15.79 -12.05 6.35
N TRP A 43 16.65 -11.63 5.42
CA TRP A 43 16.24 -10.83 4.27
C TRP A 43 15.19 -11.57 3.43
N THR A 44 14.12 -10.87 3.06
CA THR A 44 13.00 -11.40 2.30
C THR A 44 12.61 -10.45 1.18
N LYS A 45 12.18 -11.01 0.03
CA LYS A 45 11.68 -10.24 -1.10
C LYS A 45 10.24 -9.78 -0.85
N LEU A 46 9.92 -8.59 -1.37
CA LEU A 46 8.58 -8.00 -1.36
C LEU A 46 7.74 -8.45 -2.57
#